data_AF-A0A4D4JXR7-F1
#
_entry.id   AF-A0A4D4JXR7-F1
#
_cell.length_a   1.000
_cell.length_b   1.000
_cell.length_c   1.000
_cell.angle_alpha   90.00
_cell.angle_beta   90.00
_cell.angle_gamma   90.00
#
_symmetry.space_group_name_H-M   'P 1'
#
loop_
_entity.id
_entity.type
_entity.pdbx_description
1 polymer ?
#
loop_
_entity_poly.entity_id
_entity_poly.type
_entity_poly.pdbx_seq_one_letter_code
_entity_poly.pdbx_strand_id
1 'polypeptide(L)'
;MEEGKLSPVPYLLAAEQLGAEPEDCLVIEDAPSGVKAGLRAGMTVWGVNAAVAVSGVHRHFGSLREGVPDILAFARLKGSAAVE
;
A
#
# COMPACT_ATOMS: atom_id res chain seq x y z
N MET A 1 17.02 8.81 14.06
CA MET A 1 16.51 7.55 13.47
C MET A 1 14.99 7.58 13.39
N GLU A 2 14.41 8.52 12.66
CA GLU A 2 12.97 8.52 12.31
C GLU A 2 12.79 8.44 10.80
N GLU A 3 13.69 9.08 10.06
CA GLU A 3 13.68 9.14 8.60
C GLU A 3 13.71 7.77 7.92
N GLY A 4 14.48 6.81 8.45
CA GLY A 4 14.51 5.45 7.93
C GLY A 4 13.16 4.72 8.01
N LYS A 5 12.32 5.04 9.01
CA LYS A 5 10.99 4.43 9.18
C LYS A 5 9.93 5.06 8.28
N LEU A 6 10.17 6.29 7.80
CA LEU A 6 9.29 7.02 6.88
C LEU A 6 9.84 7.01 5.44
N SER A 7 10.93 6.27 5.21
CA SER A 7 11.56 6.15 3.91
C SER A 7 10.68 5.30 2.99
N PRO A 8 10.39 5.75 1.76
CA PRO A 8 9.67 4.95 0.77
C PRO A 8 10.52 3.82 0.17
N VAL A 9 11.85 3.84 0.42
CA VAL A 9 12.82 2.93 -0.20
C VAL A 9 12.44 1.45 -0.10
N PRO A 10 11.98 0.91 1.05
CA PRO A 10 11.62 -0.51 1.13
C PRO A 10 10.49 -0.90 0.17
N TYR A 11 9.49 -0.02 0.01
CA TYR A 11 8.37 -0.28 -0.91
C TYR A 11 8.79 -0.12 -2.36
N LEU A 12 9.55 0.93 -2.69
CA LEU A 12 10.08 1.14 -4.05
C LEU A 12 10.96 -0.03 -4.49
N LEU A 13 11.83 -0.51 -3.61
CA LEU A 13 12.68 -1.67 -3.87
C LEU A 13 11.84 -2.95 -4.08
N ALA A 14 10.74 -3.13 -3.33
CA ALA A 14 9.84 -4.26 -3.54
C ALA A 14 9.14 -4.20 -4.91
N ALA A 15 8.67 -3.01 -5.32
CA ALA A 15 8.06 -2.82 -6.64
C ALA A 15 9.05 -3.12 -7.78
N GLU A 16 10.29 -2.61 -7.66
CA GLU A 16 11.38 -2.90 -8.61
C GLU A 16 11.65 -4.41 -8.72
N GLN A 17 11.79 -5.11 -7.59
CA GLN A 17 12.05 -6.57 -7.58
C GLN A 17 10.89 -7.40 -8.16
N LEU A 18 9.67 -6.88 -8.07
CA LEU A 18 8.46 -7.52 -8.61
C LEU A 18 8.15 -7.09 -10.05
N GLY A 19 8.91 -6.14 -10.62
CA GLY A 19 8.65 -5.59 -11.94
C GLY A 19 7.32 -4.85 -12.05
N ALA A 20 6.89 -4.20 -10.96
CA ALA A 20 5.64 -3.45 -10.87
C ALA A 20 5.91 -1.96 -10.80
N GLU A 21 5.04 -1.16 -11.42
CA GLU A 21 5.04 0.28 -11.20
C GLU A 21 4.43 0.60 -9.81
N PRO A 22 4.92 1.63 -9.10
CA PRO A 22 4.40 1.96 -7.77
C PRO A 22 2.90 2.26 -7.75
N GLU A 23 2.37 2.86 -8.81
CA GLU A 23 0.93 3.16 -8.94
C GLU A 23 0.04 1.91 -9.06
N ASP A 24 0.61 0.79 -9.48
CA ASP A 24 -0.07 -0.52 -9.56
C ASP A 24 0.07 -1.32 -8.25
N CYS A 25 0.82 -0.80 -7.27
CA CYS A 25 1.10 -1.50 -6.01
C CYS A 25 0.05 -1.17 -4.92
N LEU A 26 -0.28 -2.19 -4.12
CA LEU A 26 -1.08 -2.08 -2.92
C LEU A 26 -0.26 -2.43 -1.68
N VAL A 27 -0.12 -1.47 -0.77
CA VAL A 27 0.48 -1.63 0.56
C VAL A 27 -0.60 -1.96 1.58
N ILE A 28 -0.42 -3.06 2.31
CA ILE A 28 -1.27 -3.46 3.44
C ILE A 28 -0.50 -3.19 4.73
N GLU A 29 -1.05 -2.32 5.60
CA GLU A 29 -0.27 -1.77 6.71
C GLU A 29 -1.11 -1.50 7.95
N ASP A 30 -0.50 -1.47 9.14
CA ASP A 30 -1.16 -1.16 10.41
C ASP A 30 -0.45 -0.05 11.22
N ALA A 31 0.78 0.32 10.84
CA ALA A 31 1.58 1.32 11.53
C ALA A 31 1.58 2.69 10.82
N PRO A 32 1.49 3.82 11.57
CA PRO A 32 1.61 5.16 11.00
C PRO A 32 2.88 5.42 10.18
N SER A 33 3.99 4.79 10.54
CA SER A 33 5.24 4.92 9.78
C SER A 33 5.18 4.22 8.43
N GLY A 34 4.64 3.00 8.38
CA GLY A 34 4.47 2.25 7.15
C GLY A 34 3.48 2.94 6.20
N VAL A 35 2.36 3.45 6.74
CA VAL A 35 1.39 4.21 5.96
C VAL A 35 2.04 5.40 5.28
N LYS A 36 2.81 6.20 6.04
CA LYS A 36 3.53 7.35 5.48
C LYS A 36 4.57 6.95 4.44
N ALA A 37 5.30 5.86 4.66
CA ALA A 37 6.29 5.36 3.71
C ALA A 37 5.65 4.85 2.41
N GLY A 38 4.54 4.11 2.48
CA GLY A 38 3.79 3.65 1.30
C GLY A 38 3.20 4.80 0.49
N LEU A 39 2.63 5.81 1.18
CA LEU A 39 2.12 7.02 0.53
C LEU A 39 3.24 7.80 -0.18
N ARG A 40 4.42 7.92 0.46
CA ARG A 40 5.60 8.57 -0.15
C ARG A 40 6.17 7.78 -1.32
N ALA A 41 5.92 6.47 -1.38
CA ALA A 41 6.29 5.63 -2.52
C ALA A 41 5.33 5.78 -3.71
N GLY A 42 4.26 6.58 -3.59
CA GLY A 42 3.27 6.74 -4.65
C GLY A 42 2.30 5.57 -4.79
N MET A 43 2.18 4.74 -3.76
CA MET A 43 1.38 3.51 -3.81
C MET A 43 0.00 3.69 -3.18
N THR A 44 -0.94 2.80 -3.54
CA THR A 44 -2.19 2.67 -2.77
C THR A 44 -1.89 2.02 -1.43
N VAL A 45 -2.47 2.57 -0.35
CA VAL A 45 -2.23 2.10 1.04
C VAL A 45 -3.56 1.82 1.74
N TRP A 46 -3.77 0.57 2.18
CA TRP A 46 -4.92 0.17 2.98
C TRP A 46 -4.51 -0.26 4.39
N GLY A 47 -5.23 0.26 5.37
CA GLY A 47 -5.07 -0.05 6.79
C GLY A 47 -5.79 -1.34 7.19
N VAL A 48 -5.18 -2.21 7.98
CA VAL A 48 -5.84 -3.42 8.53
C VAL A 48 -5.53 -3.61 10.02
N ASN A 49 -6.36 -4.41 10.71
CA ASN A 49 -6.13 -4.86 12.10
C ASN A 49 -6.03 -3.73 13.14
N ALA A 50 -6.56 -2.55 12.83
CA ALA A 50 -6.65 -1.44 13.76
C ALA A 50 -8.12 -1.16 14.12
N ALA A 51 -8.37 -0.73 15.36
CA ALA A 51 -9.71 -0.30 15.76
C ALA A 51 -10.14 1.01 15.08
N VAL A 52 -9.16 1.84 14.72
CA VAL A 52 -9.35 3.14 14.08
C VAL A 52 -8.37 3.25 12.92
N ALA A 53 -8.83 3.84 11.81
CA ALA A 53 -8.00 4.08 10.65
C ALA A 53 -6.80 4.96 10.99
N VAL A 54 -5.60 4.52 10.59
CA VAL A 54 -4.41 5.35 10.57
C VAL A 54 -4.61 6.49 9.58
N SER A 55 -4.29 7.72 9.99
CA SER A 55 -4.44 8.89 9.11
C SER A 55 -3.68 8.72 7.79
N GLY A 56 -4.37 8.99 6.68
CA GLY A 56 -3.82 8.93 5.32
C GLY A 56 -4.03 7.63 4.56
N VAL A 57 -4.53 6.56 5.18
CA VAL A 57 -4.88 5.33 4.44
C VAL A 57 -6.05 5.61 3.48
N HIS A 58 -6.02 4.97 2.31
CA HIS A 58 -7.08 5.09 1.30
C HIS A 58 -8.32 4.29 1.67
N ARG A 59 -8.14 3.17 2.39
CA ARG A 59 -9.20 2.34 2.98
C ARG A 59 -8.73 1.75 4.30
N HIS A 60 -9.67 1.33 5.14
CA HIS A 60 -9.40 0.70 6.41
C HIS A 60 -10.36 -0.47 6.66
N PHE A 61 -9.82 -1.58 7.16
CA PHE A 61 -10.58 -2.78 7.54
C PHE A 61 -10.25 -3.16 8.98
N GLY A 62 -11.25 -3.59 9.75
CA GLY A 62 -11.04 -3.99 11.15
C GLY A 62 -10.17 -5.24 11.27
N SER A 63 -10.15 -6.08 10.23
CA SER A 63 -9.25 -7.21 10.10
C SER A 63 -8.78 -7.42 8.66
N LEU A 64 -7.64 -8.08 8.47
CA LEU A 64 -7.18 -8.48 7.14
C LEU A 64 -8.22 -9.35 6.41
N ARG A 65 -8.92 -10.23 7.14
CA ARG A 65 -9.96 -11.12 6.58
C ARG A 65 -11.09 -10.33 5.92
N GLU A 66 -11.51 -9.23 6.54
CA GLU A 66 -12.54 -8.35 5.98
C GLU A 66 -12.08 -7.69 4.68
N GLY A 67 -10.80 -7.37 4.55
CA GLY A 67 -10.24 -6.73 3.35
C GLY A 67 -9.95 -7.68 2.18
N VAL A 68 -9.97 -9.00 2.37
CA VAL A 68 -9.62 -9.97 1.32
C VAL A 68 -10.43 -9.79 0.02
N PRO A 69 -11.76 -9.61 0.04
CA PRO A 69 -12.52 -9.42 -1.20
C PRO A 69 -12.05 -8.21 -2.00
N ASP A 70 -11.82 -7.07 -1.32
CA ASP A 70 -11.30 -5.85 -1.94
C ASP A 70 -9.87 -6.05 -2.47
N ILE A 71 -9.00 -6.75 -1.73
CA ILE A 71 -7.61 -7.00 -2.13
C ILE A 71 -7.59 -7.84 -3.42
N LEU A 72 -8.42 -8.88 -3.48
CA LEU A 72 -8.54 -9.71 -4.67
C LEU A 72 -9.17 -8.95 -5.85
N ALA A 73 -10.06 -8.00 -5.59
CA ALA A 73 -10.60 -7.12 -6.62
C ALA A 73 -9.53 -6.17 -7.17
N PHE A 74 -8.74 -5.54 -6.28
CA PHE A 74 -7.61 -4.68 -6.66
C PHE A 74 -6.60 -5.43 -7.53
N ALA A 75 -6.18 -6.62 -7.11
CA ALA A 75 -5.20 -7.43 -7.84
C ALA A 75 -5.68 -7.92 -9.23
N ARG A 76 -6.99 -7.82 -9.51
CA ARG A 76 -7.58 -8.15 -10.82
C ARG A 76 -7.70 -6.94 -11.74
N LEU A 77 -7.62 -5.72 -11.20
CA LEU A 77 -7.56 -4.52 -12.02
C LEU A 77 -6.22 -4.57 -12.78
N LYS A 78 -6.28 -4.60 -14.11
CA LYS A 78 -5.08 -4.37 -14.89
C LYS A 78 -4.67 -2.91 -14.67
N GLY A 79 -3.39 -2.69 -14.34
CA GLY A 79 -2.77 -1.38 -14.44
C GLY A 79 -3.09 -0.76 -15.81
N SER A 80 -3.22 0.56 -15.88
CA SER A 80 -3.48 1.26 -17.14
C SER A 80 -2.47 0.74 -18.15
N ALA A 81 -2.93 0.02 -19.17
CA ALA A 81 -2.07 -0.43 -20.25
C ALA A 81 -1.30 0.80 -20.73
N ALA A 82 0.03 0.71 -20.72
CA ALA A 82 0.87 1.69 -21.37
C ALA A 82 0.30 1.92 -22.77
N VAL A 83 -0.18 3.13 -23.01
CA VAL A 83 -0.54 3.58 -24.34
C VAL A 83 0.75 3.55 -25.16
N GLU A 84 0.74 2.79 -26.26
CA GLU A 84 1.83 2.73 -27.25
C GLU A 84 2.27 4.13 -27.72
#